data_AF-A0A7S7P1F2-F1
#
_entry.id   AF-A0A7S7P1F2-F1
#
_cell.length_a   1.000
_cell.length_b   1.000
_cell.length_c   1.000
_cell.angle_alpha   90.00
_cell.angle_beta   90.00
_cell.angle_gamma   90.00
#
_symmetry.space_group_name_H-M   'P 1'
#
loop_
_entity.id
_entity.type
_entity.pdbx_description
1 polymer ?
#
loop_
_entity_poly.entity_id
_entity_poly.type
_entity_poly.pdbx_seq_one_letter_code
_entity_poly.pdbx_strand_id
1 'polypeptide(L)'
;MSHPISEFKTKRGIARILSACRNTADGLAWAWRSEAAFRQEVVLIAFATVVALLLPVSGFQKLVLIGVLILVLIVEIINSAIEAIVDRISLERHPLSKVAKDMGSAAVALTLLLAFGCWSVVLYSRFF
;
A
#
# COMPACT_ATOMS: atom_id res chain seq x y z
N MET A 1 -26.18 -30.47 1.54
CA MET A 1 -25.74 -29.13 1.12
C MET A 1 -24.23 -29.16 0.92
N SER A 2 -23.76 -29.14 -0.32
CA SER A 2 -22.33 -29.04 -0.63
C SER A 2 -21.88 -27.61 -0.41
N HIS A 3 -21.07 -27.35 0.63
CA HIS A 3 -20.40 -26.05 0.76
C HIS A 3 -19.52 -25.84 -0.49
N PRO A 4 -19.61 -24.71 -1.19
CA PRO A 4 -18.70 -24.42 -2.30
C PRO A 4 -17.27 -24.41 -1.74
N ILE A 5 -16.44 -25.33 -2.22
CA ILE A 5 -15.02 -25.35 -1.89
C ILE A 5 -14.41 -24.14 -2.60
N SER A 6 -13.83 -23.22 -1.83
CA SER A 6 -13.04 -22.11 -2.38
C SER A 6 -11.97 -22.65 -3.33
N GLU A 7 -12.05 -22.29 -4.63
CA GLU A 7 -11.10 -22.68 -5.68
C GLU A 7 -9.65 -22.31 -5.35
N PHE A 8 -9.44 -21.41 -4.39
CA PHE A 8 -8.12 -20.94 -3.98
C PHE A 8 -7.31 -21.97 -3.16
N LYS A 9 -7.88 -23.14 -2.83
CA LYS A 9 -7.28 -24.08 -1.84
C LYS A 9 -6.59 -25.32 -2.41
N THR A 10 -6.25 -25.39 -3.70
CA THR A 10 -5.89 -26.68 -4.35
C THR A 10 -4.50 -26.73 -5.01
N LYS A 11 -3.48 -26.00 -4.54
CA LYS A 11 -2.09 -26.15 -5.05
C LYS A 11 -1.11 -26.47 -3.92
N ARG A 12 -0.33 -27.56 -4.07
CA ARG A 12 0.71 -28.01 -3.13
C ARG A 12 2.13 -27.72 -3.68
N GLY A 13 3.12 -27.57 -2.81
CA GLY A 13 4.54 -27.43 -3.19
C GLY A 13 4.87 -26.14 -3.96
N ILE A 14 5.81 -26.23 -4.90
CA ILE A 14 6.30 -25.12 -5.74
C ILE A 14 5.16 -24.46 -6.53
N ALA A 15 4.18 -25.24 -6.98
CA ALA A 15 3.01 -24.73 -7.70
C ALA A 15 2.18 -23.74 -6.86
N ARG A 16 2.18 -23.87 -5.52
CA ARG A 16 1.55 -22.91 -4.60
C ARG A 16 2.31 -21.60 -4.55
N ILE A 17 3.65 -21.66 -4.50
CA ILE A 17 4.52 -20.48 -4.46
C ILE A 17 4.35 -19.69 -5.76
N LEU A 18 4.43 -20.37 -6.91
CA LEU A 18 4.21 -19.74 -8.21
C LEU A 18 2.82 -19.10 -8.32
N SER A 19 1.77 -19.76 -7.82
CA SER A 19 0.44 -19.16 -7.79
C SER A 19 0.35 -17.96 -6.84
N ALA A 20 1.05 -17.97 -5.72
CA ALA A 20 1.09 -16.84 -4.79
C ALA A 20 1.81 -15.65 -5.43
N CYS A 21 2.97 -15.87 -6.07
CA CYS A 21 3.67 -14.83 -6.82
C CYS A 21 2.81 -14.23 -7.93
N ARG A 22 2.07 -15.06 -8.67
CA ARG A 22 1.12 -14.58 -9.68
C ARG A 22 0.01 -13.73 -9.05
N ASN A 23 -0.60 -14.20 -7.96
CA ASN A 23 -1.65 -13.45 -7.27
C ASN A 23 -1.12 -12.09 -6.74
N THR A 24 0.12 -12.05 -6.25
CA THR A 24 0.78 -10.78 -5.86
C THR A 24 0.96 -9.85 -7.05
N ALA A 25 1.46 -10.36 -8.19
CA ALA A 25 1.64 -9.57 -9.39
C ALA A 25 0.32 -9.04 -9.94
N ASP A 26 -0.73 -9.88 -9.95
CA ASP A 26 -2.08 -9.50 -10.39
C ASP A 26 -2.66 -8.40 -9.49
N GLY A 27 -2.49 -8.51 -8.16
CA GLY A 27 -2.93 -7.49 -7.20
C GLY A 27 -2.22 -6.14 -7.39
N LEU A 28 -0.90 -6.14 -7.55
CA LEU A 28 -0.12 -4.93 -7.82
C LEU A 28 -0.47 -4.31 -9.18
N ALA A 29 -0.66 -5.13 -10.21
CA ALA A 29 -1.06 -4.68 -11.53
C ALA A 29 -2.47 -4.07 -11.52
N TRP A 30 -3.38 -4.62 -10.71
CA TRP A 30 -4.71 -4.06 -10.51
C TRP A 30 -4.62 -2.68 -9.84
N ALA A 31 -3.93 -2.57 -8.69
CA ALA A 31 -3.75 -1.28 -8.01
C ALA A 31 -3.13 -0.21 -8.92
N TRP A 32 -2.10 -0.59 -9.69
CA TRP A 32 -1.47 0.30 -10.66
C TRP A 32 -2.41 0.80 -11.76
N ARG A 33 -3.33 -0.04 -12.25
CA ARG A 33 -4.25 0.32 -13.35
C ARG A 33 -5.46 1.09 -12.86
N SER A 34 -6.04 0.67 -11.74
CA SER A 34 -7.27 1.22 -11.18
C SER A 34 -7.06 2.61 -10.60
N GLU A 35 -5.97 2.83 -9.86
CA GLU A 35 -5.81 4.03 -9.05
C GLU A 35 -4.74 4.98 -9.59
N ALA A 36 -5.16 6.19 -9.98
CA ALA A 36 -4.23 7.25 -10.35
C ALA A 36 -3.39 7.72 -9.16
N ALA A 37 -3.98 7.74 -7.96
CA ALA A 37 -3.30 8.08 -6.71
C ALA A 37 -2.15 7.12 -6.43
N PHE A 38 -2.40 5.79 -6.47
CA PHE A 38 -1.37 4.78 -6.31
C PHE A 38 -0.18 4.95 -7.27
N ARG A 39 -0.44 5.28 -8.55
CA ARG A 39 0.66 5.55 -9.51
C ARG A 39 1.50 6.75 -9.11
N GLN A 40 0.86 7.84 -8.66
CA GLN A 40 1.55 9.05 -8.20
C GLN A 40 2.39 8.75 -6.95
N GLU A 41 1.84 8.00 -6.00
CA GLU A 41 2.55 7.58 -4.80
C GLU A 41 3.77 6.73 -5.12
N VAL A 42 3.64 5.72 -5.99
CA VAL A 42 4.78 4.87 -6.38
C VAL A 42 5.90 5.70 -7.01
N VAL A 43 5.59 6.65 -7.89
CA VAL A 43 6.60 7.53 -8.51
C VAL A 43 7.28 8.42 -7.46
N LEU A 44 6.49 9.04 -6.58
CA LEU A 44 7.01 9.87 -5.50
C LEU A 44 7.91 9.08 -4.55
N ILE A 45 7.47 7.88 -4.17
CA ILE A 45 8.17 6.97 -3.27
C ILE A 45 9.46 6.45 -3.90
N ALA A 46 9.45 6.11 -5.20
CA ALA A 46 10.66 5.73 -5.92
C ALA A 46 11.70 6.86 -5.90
N PHE A 47 11.27 8.09 -6.20
CA PHE A 47 12.13 9.26 -6.13
C PHE A 47 12.66 9.52 -4.71
N ALA A 48 11.79 9.54 -3.71
CA ALA A 48 12.16 9.75 -2.31
C ALA A 48 13.08 8.63 -1.79
N THR A 49 12.91 7.39 -2.25
CA THR A 49 13.81 6.27 -1.91
C THR A 49 15.22 6.52 -2.44
N VAL A 50 15.36 6.98 -3.70
CA VAL A 50 16.67 7.35 -4.26
C VAL A 50 17.31 8.48 -3.44
N VAL A 51 16.53 9.51 -3.09
CA VAL A 51 17.01 10.61 -2.24
C VAL A 51 17.48 10.08 -0.87
N ALA A 52 16.71 9.21 -0.21
CA ALA A 52 17.09 8.62 1.08
C ALA A 52 18.39 7.81 1.00
N LEU A 53 18.61 7.08 -0.09
CA LEU A 53 19.83 6.32 -0.32
C LEU A 53 21.06 7.22 -0.52
N LEU A 54 20.89 8.36 -1.19
CA LEU A 54 21.94 9.33 -1.45
C LEU A 54 22.25 10.24 -0.25
N LEU A 55 21.34 10.38 0.71
CA LEU A 55 21.55 11.20 1.90
C LEU A 55 22.73 10.67 2.76
N PRO A 56 23.62 11.54 3.25
CA PRO A 56 24.71 11.19 4.14
C PRO A 56 24.21 11.06 5.59
N VAL A 57 23.32 10.07 5.82
CA VAL A 57 22.70 9.74 7.11
C VAL A 57 22.99 8.27 7.46
N SER A 58 22.78 7.89 8.71
CA SER A 58 23.05 6.51 9.17
C SER A 58 22.17 5.47 8.45
N GLY A 59 22.65 4.22 8.39
CA GLY A 59 21.89 3.13 7.78
C GLY A 59 20.51 2.93 8.41
N PHE A 60 20.39 3.11 9.72
CA PHE A 60 19.10 3.08 10.42
C PHE A 60 18.17 4.20 9.98
N GLN A 61 18.67 5.43 9.84
CA GLN A 61 17.87 6.55 9.33
C GLN A 61 17.38 6.28 7.90
N LYS A 62 18.23 5.74 7.01
CA LYS A 62 17.80 5.32 5.66
C LYS A 62 16.69 4.28 5.72
N LEU A 63 16.84 3.27 6.59
CA LEU A 63 15.81 2.24 6.79
C LEU A 63 14.49 2.85 7.26
N VAL A 64 14.51 3.81 8.18
CA VAL A 64 13.31 4.52 8.64
C VAL A 64 12.67 5.31 7.49
N LEU A 65 13.46 6.13 6.76
CA LEU A 65 12.96 6.96 5.66
C LEU A 65 12.34 6.14 4.53
N ILE A 66 12.92 5.00 4.19
CA ILE A 66 12.40 4.10 3.16
C ILE A 66 11.22 3.28 3.72
N GLY A 67 11.34 2.83 4.97
CA GLY A 67 10.32 2.01 5.63
C GLY A 67 8.97 2.72 5.76
N VAL A 68 8.96 4.01 6.10
CA VAL A 68 7.71 4.79 6.15
C VAL A 68 7.09 5.00 4.77
N LEU A 69 7.88 5.08 3.70
CA LEU A 69 7.35 5.15 2.34
C LEU A 69 6.74 3.81 1.90
N ILE A 70 7.39 2.69 2.23
CA ILE A 70 6.83 1.36 1.99
C ILE A 70 5.52 1.18 2.76
N LEU A 71 5.44 1.68 3.99
CA LEU A 71 4.21 1.65 4.79
C LEU A 71 3.05 2.38 4.11
N VAL A 72 3.30 3.53 3.46
CA VAL A 72 2.29 4.24 2.67
C VAL A 72 1.71 3.32 1.59
N LEU A 73 2.56 2.66 0.79
CA LEU A 73 2.11 1.73 -0.26
C LEU A 73 1.32 0.54 0.30
N ILE A 74 1.74 0.01 1.46
CA ILE A 74 1.02 -1.10 2.10
C ILE A 74 -0.40 -0.66 2.46
N VAL A 75 -0.56 0.51 3.08
CA VAL A 75 -1.87 1.01 3.50
C VAL A 75 -2.71 1.42 2.30
N GLU A 76 -2.12 1.98 1.25
CA GLU A 76 -2.81 2.31 0.01
C GLU A 76 -3.37 1.05 -0.68
N ILE A 77 -2.58 -0.03 -0.78
CA ILE A 77 -3.07 -1.32 -1.32
C ILE A 77 -4.22 -1.87 -0.48
N ILE A 78 -4.16 -1.75 0.84
CA ILE A 78 -5.26 -2.15 1.73
C ILE A 78 -6.50 -1.28 1.49
N ASN A 79 -6.32 0.04 1.34
CA ASN A 79 -7.41 0.97 1.01
C ASN A 79 -8.09 0.58 -0.31
N SER A 80 -7.33 0.35 -1.38
CA SER A 80 -7.90 -0.06 -2.67
C SER A 80 -8.59 -1.43 -2.60
N ALA A 81 -8.11 -2.35 -1.76
CA ALA A 81 -8.80 -3.62 -1.51
C ALA A 81 -10.15 -3.42 -0.81
N ILE A 82 -10.23 -2.52 0.17
CA ILE A 82 -11.49 -2.15 0.83
C ILE A 82 -12.44 -1.51 -0.19
N GLU A 83 -11.97 -0.59 -1.02
CA GLU A 83 -12.76 0.04 -2.06
C GLU A 83 -13.33 -0.98 -3.05
N ALA A 84 -12.50 -1.93 -3.53
CA ALA A 84 -12.94 -3.00 -4.41
C ALA A 84 -14.02 -3.90 -3.78
N ILE A 85 -13.92 -4.18 -2.47
CA ILE A 85 -14.93 -4.95 -1.74
C ILE A 85 -16.23 -4.15 -1.62
N VAL A 86 -16.13 -2.88 -1.24
CA VAL A 86 -17.30 -1.99 -1.07
C VAL A 86 -18.04 -1.81 -2.40
N ASP A 87 -17.31 -1.58 -3.49
CA ASP A 87 -17.87 -1.38 -4.83
C ASP A 87 -18.50 -2.67 -5.40
N ARG A 88 -18.00 -3.84 -4.99
CA ARG A 88 -18.64 -5.12 -5.32
C ARG A 88 -19.99 -5.31 -4.61
N ILE A 89 -20.14 -4.86 -3.37
CA ILE A 89 -21.33 -5.13 -2.55
C ILE A 89 -22.54 -4.30 -3.01
N SER A 90 -22.36 -3.01 -3.26
CA SER A 90 -23.41 -2.16 -3.77
C SER A 90 -22.84 -0.91 -4.42
N LEU A 91 -23.35 -0.59 -5.62
CA LEU A 91 -23.08 0.67 -6.31
C LEU A 91 -24.03 1.79 -5.86
N GLU A 92 -25.07 1.47 -5.08
CA GLU A 92 -25.90 2.48 -4.42
C GLU A 92 -25.16 3.11 -3.25
N ARG A 93 -25.32 4.43 -3.09
CA ARG A 93 -24.66 5.18 -2.01
C ARG A 93 -25.25 4.80 -0.65
N HIS A 94 -24.66 3.78 -0.01
CA HIS A 94 -24.98 3.42 1.36
C HIS A 94 -24.10 4.21 2.35
N PRO A 95 -24.66 4.77 3.44
CA PRO A 95 -23.89 5.54 4.42
C PRO A 95 -22.66 4.79 4.99
N LEU A 96 -22.80 3.49 5.26
CA LEU A 96 -21.69 2.66 5.76
C LEU A 96 -20.59 2.43 4.71
N SER A 97 -20.95 2.34 3.42
CA SER A 97 -19.97 2.23 2.33
C SER A 97 -19.09 3.47 2.26
N LYS A 98 -19.70 4.64 2.45
CA LYS A 98 -18.96 5.90 2.54
C LYS A 98 -17.99 5.90 3.73
N VAL A 99 -18.46 5.54 4.92
CA VAL A 99 -17.62 5.48 6.14
C VAL A 99 -16.43 4.54 5.94
N ALA A 100 -16.63 3.36 5.34
CA ALA A 100 -15.55 2.41 5.09
C ALA A 100 -14.45 3.01 4.18
N LYS A 101 -14.85 3.70 3.10
CA LYS A 101 -13.91 4.39 2.20
C LYS A 101 -13.21 5.55 2.88
N ASP A 102 -13.95 6.37 3.64
CA ASP A 102 -13.40 7.52 4.37
C ASP A 102 -12.34 7.06 5.39
N MET A 103 -12.58 5.94 6.10
CA MET A 103 -11.60 5.37 7.04
C MET A 103 -10.34 4.84 6.36
N GLY A 104 -10.47 4.21 5.20
CA GLY A 104 -9.34 3.74 4.41
C GLY A 104 -8.47 4.91 3.93
N SER A 105 -9.08 5.94 3.36
CA SER A 105 -8.39 7.18 2.97
C SER A 105 -7.73 7.89 4.16
N ALA A 106 -8.38 7.91 5.33
CA ALA A 106 -7.81 8.48 6.55
C ALA A 106 -6.57 7.71 7.02
N ALA A 107 -6.55 6.38 6.89
CA ALA A 107 -5.38 5.58 7.22
C ALA A 107 -4.19 5.92 6.31
N VAL A 108 -4.40 6.08 5.01
CA VAL A 108 -3.38 6.53 4.05
C VAL A 108 -2.84 7.91 4.45
N ALA A 109 -3.72 8.87 4.73
CA ALA A 109 -3.32 10.20 5.18
C ALA A 109 -2.46 10.20 6.46
N LEU A 110 -2.78 9.33 7.43
CA LEU A 110 -1.96 9.16 8.64
C LEU A 110 -0.57 8.61 8.33
N THR A 111 -0.44 7.70 7.36
CA THR A 111 0.87 7.18 6.94
C THR A 111 1.70 8.23 6.21
N LEU A 112 1.07 9.09 5.41
CA LEU A 112 1.73 10.25 4.78
C LEU A 112 2.22 11.25 5.82
N LEU A 113 1.42 11.53 6.86
CA LEU A 113 1.82 12.39 7.98
C LEU A 113 3.01 11.81 8.75
N LEU A 114 3.00 10.50 9.00
CA LEU A 114 4.12 9.79 9.62
C LEU A 114 5.38 9.89 8.74
N ALA A 115 5.25 9.64 7.44
CA ALA A 115 6.36 9.75 6.50
C ALA A 115 6.94 11.16 6.50
N PHE A 116 6.08 12.19 6.41
CA PHE A 116 6.49 13.59 6.50
C PHE A 116 7.21 13.90 7.82
N GLY A 117 6.71 13.42 8.95
CA GLY A 117 7.34 13.60 10.26
C GLY A 117 8.73 12.97 10.34
N CYS A 118 8.87 11.71 9.92
CA CYS A 118 10.16 11.02 9.91
C CYS A 118 11.18 11.71 9.00
N TRP A 119 10.77 12.10 7.80
CA TRP A 119 11.61 12.86 6.86
C TRP A 119 12.03 14.20 7.44
N SER A 120 11.08 14.97 8.00
CA SER A 120 11.36 16.27 8.60
C SER A 120 12.36 16.18 9.74
N VAL A 121 12.18 15.21 10.65
CA VAL A 121 13.10 15.02 11.78
C VAL A 121 14.51 14.66 11.29
N VAL A 122 14.64 13.71 10.38
CA VAL A 122 15.96 13.28 9.89
C VAL A 122 16.67 14.39 9.11
N LEU A 123 15.94 15.12 8.26
CA LEU A 123 16.50 16.24 7.50
C LEU A 123 16.87 17.40 8.43
N TYR A 124 16.00 17.75 9.37
CA TYR A 124 16.28 18.80 10.34
C TYR A 124 17.55 18.46 11.12
N SER A 125 17.62 17.29 11.75
CA SER A 125 18.82 16.86 12.50
C SER A 125 20.08 16.72 11.66
N ARG A 126 19.97 16.63 10.33
CA ARG A 126 21.14 16.51 9.44
C ARG A 126 21.69 17.87 9.00
N PHE A 127 20.82 18.86 8.84
CA PHE A 127 21.15 20.16 8.23
C PHE A 127 21.08 21.35 9.19
N PHE A 128 20.44 21.19 10.35
CA PHE A 128 20.27 22.20 11.39
C PHE A 128 20.66 21.62 12.75
#